data_AF-A0A969HE56-F1
#
_entry.id   AF-A0A969HE56-F1
#
_cell.length_a   1.000
_cell.length_b   1.000
_cell.length_c   1.000
_cell.angle_alpha   90.00
_cell.angle_beta   90.00
_cell.angle_gamma   90.00
#
_symmetry.space_group_name_H-M   'P 1'
#
loop_
_entity.id
_entity.type
_entity.pdbx_description
1 polymer ?
#
loop_
_entity_poly.entity_id
_entity_poly.type
_entity_poly.pdbx_seq_one_letter_code
_entity_poly.pdbx_strand_id
1 'polypeptide(L)'
;MEEVIIATITDEGPELSLDSDETELQDVVYALAAAPDFEQSGICFAAQVTGLFRSPDKGHTWQDAYASLKLDSPLPTSAVALSPQFETDRTVFAGMAGAVLRSTDGGQTWMVATLPSPPPIVSMLTVSPNYAHDGMVFAGTLEDGVFTPITGGNAGRLEFWPAGPAHPGPGYLA
;
A
#
# COMPACT_ATOMS: atom_id res chain seq x y z
N MET A 1 11.24 36.13 -9.67
CA MET A 1 12.62 35.94 -9.21
C MET A 1 13.11 34.69 -9.90
N GLU A 2 13.69 34.88 -11.08
CA GLU A 2 14.40 33.85 -11.84
C GLU A 2 15.88 34.05 -11.51
N GLU A 3 16.57 33.01 -11.07
CA GLU A 3 18.00 33.07 -10.83
C GLU A 3 18.73 32.49 -12.05
N VAL A 4 19.47 33.36 -12.73
CA VAL A 4 20.33 33.02 -13.86
C VAL A 4 21.65 32.51 -13.29
N ILE A 5 21.97 31.23 -13.51
CA ILE A 5 23.26 30.67 -13.14
C ILE A 5 24.27 31.05 -14.24
N ILE A 6 25.22 31.93 -13.91
CA ILE A 6 26.36 32.27 -14.78
C ILE A 6 27.46 31.24 -14.53
N ALA A 7 27.76 30.40 -15.52
CA ALA A 7 28.92 29.52 -15.48
C ALA A 7 30.20 30.31 -15.82
N THR A 8 31.11 30.48 -14.87
CA THR A 8 32.48 30.92 -15.13
C THR A 8 33.33 29.73 -15.54
N ILE A 9 33.92 29.77 -16.72
CA ILE A 9 34.83 28.72 -17.23
C ILE A 9 36.22 28.97 -16.64
N THR A 10 36.69 28.07 -15.78
CA THR A 10 38.10 27.96 -15.37
C THR A 10 38.77 26.84 -16.16
N ASP A 11 40.02 27.05 -16.58
CA ASP A 11 40.84 26.20 -17.47
C ASP A 11 41.43 24.95 -16.79
N GLU A 12 40.71 24.39 -15.82
CA GLU A 12 41.08 23.15 -15.16
C GLU A 12 39.98 22.15 -15.49
N GLY A 13 40.30 21.14 -16.30
CA GLY A 13 39.35 20.13 -16.77
C GLY A 13 38.56 19.53 -15.62
N PRO A 14 37.30 19.14 -15.82
CA PRO A 14 36.47 18.66 -14.72
C PRO A 14 37.08 17.39 -14.14
N GLU A 15 37.63 17.48 -12.92
CA GLU A 15 37.74 16.33 -12.04
C GLU A 15 36.30 15.85 -11.84
N LEU A 16 35.97 14.71 -12.45
CA LEU A 16 34.72 14.02 -12.19
C LEU A 16 34.80 13.55 -10.73
N SER A 17 34.33 14.38 -9.80
CA SER A 17 33.80 13.86 -8.56
C SER A 17 32.67 12.92 -8.98
N LEU A 18 32.94 11.62 -8.91
CA LEU A 18 31.86 10.65 -8.78
C LEU A 18 31.25 10.96 -7.43
N ASP A 19 30.40 11.98 -7.38
CA ASP A 19 29.38 12.08 -6.37
C ASP A 19 28.71 10.71 -6.42
N SER A 20 28.93 9.92 -5.36
CA SER A 20 28.14 8.74 -5.14
C SER A 20 26.72 9.25 -4.96
N ASP A 21 26.00 9.41 -6.08
CA ASP A 21 24.56 9.29 -6.13
C ASP A 21 24.29 7.94 -5.47
N GLU A 22 24.16 7.93 -4.13
CA GLU A 22 23.20 7.07 -3.48
C GLU A 22 21.97 7.24 -4.32
N THR A 23 21.70 6.21 -5.13
CA THR A 23 20.72 6.28 -6.21
C THR A 23 19.45 6.77 -5.52
N GLU A 24 19.11 8.06 -5.66
CA GLU A 24 17.88 8.61 -5.11
C GLU A 24 16.83 7.73 -5.75
N LEU A 25 16.32 6.77 -4.98
CA LEU A 25 15.33 5.84 -5.49
C LEU A 25 14.22 6.77 -5.94
N GLN A 26 14.04 6.88 -7.25
CA GLN A 26 12.97 7.71 -7.79
C GLN A 26 11.72 7.27 -7.06
N ASP A 27 11.10 8.22 -6.36
CA ASP A 27 10.03 7.90 -5.42
C ASP A 27 8.77 7.60 -6.24
N VAL A 28 8.77 6.40 -6.82
CA VAL A 28 7.73 5.95 -7.74
C VAL A 28 6.51 5.64 -6.89
N VAL A 29 5.44 6.39 -7.15
CA VAL A 29 4.13 6.12 -6.60
C VAL A 29 3.49 4.98 -7.40
N TYR A 30 3.35 3.82 -6.78
CA TYR A 30 2.71 2.65 -7.38
C TYR A 30 1.18 2.74 -7.33
N ALA A 31 0.64 3.28 -6.22
CA ALA A 31 -0.81 3.41 -6.05
C ALA A 31 -1.17 4.63 -5.19
N LEU A 32 -2.33 5.21 -5.45
CA LEU A 32 -2.96 6.24 -4.63
C LEU A 32 -4.34 5.74 -4.21
N ALA A 33 -4.75 6.06 -2.98
CA ALA A 33 -6.12 5.81 -2.52
C ALA A 33 -6.61 6.96 -1.64
N ALA A 34 -7.72 7.57 -2.03
CA ALA A 34 -8.43 8.55 -1.21
C ALA A 34 -9.53 7.86 -0.40
N ALA A 35 -9.82 8.39 0.79
CA ALA A 35 -10.93 7.91 1.59
C ALA A 35 -12.28 8.13 0.87
N PRO A 36 -13.27 7.22 1.01
CA PRO A 36 -14.62 7.45 0.49
C PRO A 36 -15.25 8.78 0.94
N ASP A 37 -14.92 9.24 2.15
CA ASP A 37 -15.34 10.52 2.75
C ASP A 37 -14.32 11.65 2.49
N PHE A 38 -13.50 11.56 1.43
CA PHE A 38 -12.35 12.46 1.19
C PHE A 38 -12.69 13.94 1.25
N GLU A 39 -13.87 14.35 0.80
CA GLU A 39 -14.27 15.76 0.85
C GLU A 39 -14.34 16.29 2.28
N GLN A 40 -14.76 15.45 3.22
CA GLN A 40 -14.88 15.76 4.64
C GLN A 40 -13.58 15.47 5.39
N SER A 41 -12.97 14.30 5.18
CA SER A 41 -11.82 13.85 5.96
C SER A 41 -10.49 14.37 5.43
N GLY A 42 -10.38 14.61 4.12
CA GLY A 42 -9.13 14.92 3.44
C GLY A 42 -8.09 13.81 3.48
N ILE A 43 -8.45 12.60 3.90
CA ILE A 43 -7.47 11.52 4.09
C ILE A 43 -7.19 10.83 2.75
N CYS A 44 -5.92 10.73 2.38
CA CYS A 44 -5.47 9.90 1.26
C CYS A 44 -4.10 9.26 1.54
N PHE A 45 -3.76 8.28 0.73
CA PHE A 45 -2.57 7.46 0.86
C PHE A 45 -1.83 7.32 -0.47
N ALA A 46 -0.51 7.16 -0.40
CA ALA A 46 0.38 6.92 -1.52
C ALA A 46 1.31 5.75 -1.21
N ALA A 47 1.21 4.69 -1.99
CA ALA A 47 2.06 3.51 -1.91
C ALA A 47 3.27 3.70 -2.84
N GLN A 48 4.48 3.53 -2.31
CA GLN A 48 5.73 3.90 -2.95
C GLN A 48 6.80 2.81 -2.77
N VAL A 49 7.92 2.97 -3.50
CA VAL A 49 9.10 2.10 -3.36
C VAL A 49 9.71 2.16 -1.95
N THR A 50 9.53 3.28 -1.25
CA THR A 50 10.08 3.50 0.09
C THR A 50 9.11 3.11 1.21
N GLY A 51 7.80 3.02 0.95
CA GLY A 51 6.81 2.82 2.00
C GLY A 51 5.39 3.17 1.61
N LEU A 52 4.57 3.39 2.62
CA LEU A 52 3.24 3.95 2.48
C LEU A 52 3.21 5.31 3.16
N PHE A 53 2.72 6.32 2.45
CA PHE A 53 2.55 7.66 2.99
C PHE A 53 1.08 7.98 3.14
N ARG A 54 0.77 8.74 4.18
CA ARG A 54 -0.58 9.20 4.52
C ARG A 54 -0.61 10.72 4.54
N SER A 55 -1.61 11.29 3.87
CA SER A 55 -1.96 12.69 4.00
C SER A 55 -3.25 12.83 4.83
N PRO A 56 -3.27 13.69 5.86
CA PRO A 56 -4.49 14.03 6.59
C PRO A 56 -5.25 15.23 6.00
N ASP A 57 -4.72 15.89 4.97
CA ASP A 57 -5.10 17.27 4.63
C ASP A 57 -5.26 17.49 3.12
N LYS A 58 -5.91 16.56 2.42
CA LYS A 58 -6.18 16.63 0.97
C LYS A 58 -4.91 16.60 0.11
N GLY A 59 -3.84 15.98 0.60
CA GLY A 59 -2.58 15.82 -0.12
C GLY A 59 -1.63 17.00 0.00
N HIS A 60 -1.87 17.97 0.90
CA HIS A 60 -0.96 19.10 1.10
C HIS A 60 0.30 18.69 1.88
N THR A 61 0.16 17.80 2.86
CA THR A 61 1.28 17.23 3.63
C THR A 61 1.20 15.71 3.65
N TRP A 62 2.36 15.08 3.68
CA TRP A 62 2.51 13.62 3.66
C TRP A 62 3.42 13.17 4.79
N GLN A 63 3.04 12.09 5.45
CA GLN A 63 3.77 11.50 6.57
C GLN A 63 3.90 10.00 6.35
N ASP A 64 5.00 9.41 6.82
CA ASP A 64 5.19 7.96 6.79
C ASP A 64 4.09 7.27 7.62
N ALA A 65 3.26 6.46 6.95
CA ALA A 65 2.15 5.73 7.57
C ALA A 65 2.64 4.53 8.40
N TYR A 66 3.89 4.10 8.21
CA TYR A 66 4.49 2.97 8.91
C TYR A 66 5.41 3.38 10.06
N ALA A 67 5.42 4.65 10.46
CA ALA A 67 6.21 5.13 11.60
C ALA A 67 5.97 4.30 12.89
N SER A 68 4.76 3.77 13.08
CA SER A 68 4.42 2.91 14.23
C SER A 68 5.10 1.53 14.22
N LEU A 69 5.55 1.05 13.06
CA LEU A 69 6.24 -0.24 12.91
C LEU A 69 7.72 -0.17 13.29
N LYS A 70 8.30 1.03 13.42
CA LYS A 70 9.72 1.25 13.78
C LYS A 70 10.68 0.44 12.91
N LEU A 71 10.51 0.54 11.61
CA LEU A 71 11.27 -0.23 10.63
C LEU A 71 12.71 0.31 10.53
N ASP A 72 13.68 -0.59 10.46
CA ASP A 72 15.09 -0.24 10.24
C ASP A 72 15.42 -0.04 8.74
N SER A 73 14.48 -0.38 7.86
CA SER A 73 14.63 -0.27 6.40
C SER A 73 13.29 0.07 5.73
N PRO A 74 13.31 0.68 4.53
CA PRO A 74 12.11 0.91 3.73
C PRO A 74 11.28 -0.37 3.53
N LEU A 75 9.96 -0.21 3.44
CA LEU A 75 9.03 -1.32 3.23
C LEU A 75 8.22 -1.07 1.95
N PRO A 76 8.74 -1.46 0.77
CA PRO A 76 8.10 -1.20 -0.51
C PRO A 76 6.64 -1.66 -0.49
N THR A 77 5.74 -0.74 -0.79
CA THR A 77 4.29 -0.99 -0.78
C THR A 77 3.76 -0.76 -2.18
N SER A 78 3.16 -1.80 -2.77
CA SER A 78 2.71 -1.81 -4.16
C SER A 78 1.21 -1.55 -4.29
N ALA A 79 0.42 -1.77 -3.24
CA ALA A 79 -1.03 -1.59 -3.27
C ALA A 79 -1.55 -0.93 -2.00
N VAL A 80 -2.60 -0.13 -2.12
CA VAL A 80 -3.36 0.41 -0.99
C VAL A 80 -4.84 0.46 -1.34
N ALA A 81 -5.70 0.08 -0.39
CA ALA A 81 -7.15 0.14 -0.53
C ALA A 81 -7.82 0.48 0.80
N LEU A 82 -8.91 1.26 0.75
CA LEU A 82 -9.68 1.65 1.93
C LEU A 82 -11.02 0.91 1.96
N SER A 83 -11.52 0.65 3.17
CA SER A 83 -12.87 0.13 3.35
C SER A 83 -13.91 1.07 2.73
N PRO A 84 -14.97 0.56 2.07
CA PRO A 84 -16.09 1.39 1.64
C PRO A 84 -16.78 2.11 2.80
N GLN A 85 -16.65 1.61 4.03
CA GLN A 85 -17.19 2.21 5.26
C GLN A 85 -16.11 2.93 6.09
N PHE A 86 -15.02 3.37 5.46
CA PHE A 86 -13.86 4.01 6.12
C PHE A 86 -14.20 5.13 7.11
N GLU A 87 -15.24 5.93 6.82
CA GLU A 87 -15.70 6.99 7.73
C GLU A 87 -15.97 6.46 9.15
N THR A 88 -16.47 5.23 9.23
CA THR A 88 -16.86 4.55 10.47
C THR A 88 -15.80 3.59 11.01
N ASP A 89 -15.24 2.73 10.15
CA ASP A 89 -14.36 1.63 10.57
C ASP A 89 -12.86 1.97 10.48
N ARG A 90 -12.53 3.09 9.85
CA ARG A 90 -11.17 3.60 9.60
C ARG A 90 -10.21 2.52 9.06
N THR A 91 -10.74 1.55 8.30
CA THR A 91 -9.98 0.38 7.87
C THR A 91 -9.24 0.64 6.56
N VAL A 92 -7.94 0.35 6.55
CA VAL A 92 -7.04 0.49 5.39
C VAL A 92 -6.24 -0.80 5.23
N PHE A 93 -6.00 -1.19 3.99
CA PHE A 93 -5.15 -2.31 3.62
C PHE A 93 -4.00 -1.83 2.76
N ALA A 94 -2.82 -2.42 2.98
CA ALA A 94 -1.64 -2.19 2.18
C ALA A 94 -1.03 -3.52 1.75
N GLY A 95 -0.67 -3.62 0.47
CA GLY A 95 -0.11 -4.82 -0.14
C GLY A 95 1.38 -4.64 -0.41
N MET A 96 2.17 -5.64 -0.05
CA MET A 96 3.61 -5.68 -0.27
C MET A 96 4.05 -7.10 -0.66
N ALA A 97 5.36 -7.28 -0.90
CA ALA A 97 5.93 -8.60 -1.13
C ALA A 97 5.75 -9.50 0.10
N GLY A 98 4.99 -10.58 -0.05
CA GLY A 98 4.79 -11.61 0.97
C GLY A 98 3.89 -11.21 2.13
N ALA A 99 3.19 -10.07 2.09
CA ALA A 99 2.29 -9.67 3.17
C ALA A 99 1.18 -8.71 2.74
N VAL A 100 0.10 -8.71 3.53
CA VAL A 100 -0.90 -7.65 3.55
C VAL A 100 -0.91 -7.05 4.96
N LEU A 101 -0.85 -5.73 5.05
CA LEU A 101 -0.99 -4.99 6.29
C LEU A 101 -2.41 -4.45 6.40
N ARG A 102 -2.96 -4.43 7.61
CA ARG A 102 -4.27 -3.86 7.93
C ARG A 102 -4.16 -2.84 9.05
N SER A 103 -4.74 -1.67 8.85
CA SER A 103 -5.03 -0.70 9.88
C SER A 103 -6.53 -0.65 10.17
N THR A 104 -6.92 -0.33 11.40
CA THR A 104 -8.31 -0.08 11.83
C THR A 104 -8.49 1.28 12.52
N ASP A 105 -7.47 2.14 12.43
CA ASP A 105 -7.41 3.46 13.05
C ASP A 105 -7.00 4.55 12.04
N GLY A 106 -7.22 4.28 10.76
CA GLY A 106 -7.02 5.26 9.69
C GLY A 106 -5.56 5.37 9.28
N GLY A 107 -4.79 4.29 9.41
CA GLY A 107 -3.39 4.20 9.00
C GLY A 107 -2.39 4.68 10.06
N GLN A 108 -2.77 4.72 11.34
CA GLN A 108 -1.87 5.11 12.44
C GLN A 108 -1.10 3.89 12.97
N THR A 109 -1.78 2.77 13.11
CA THR A 109 -1.18 1.48 13.49
C THR A 109 -1.57 0.38 12.52
N TRP A 110 -0.69 -0.62 12.39
CA TRP A 110 -0.80 -1.68 11.40
C TRP A 110 -0.56 -3.05 12.01
N MET A 111 -1.38 -4.01 11.59
CA MET A 111 -1.18 -5.43 11.82
C MET A 111 -0.71 -6.09 10.53
N VAL A 112 0.31 -6.94 10.62
CA VAL A 112 0.89 -7.63 9.46
C VAL A 112 0.32 -9.04 9.34
N ALA A 113 -0.13 -9.40 8.15
CA ALA A 113 -0.48 -10.75 7.75
C ALA A 113 0.47 -11.26 6.68
N THR A 114 1.33 -12.19 7.04
CA THR A 114 2.28 -12.82 6.11
C THR A 114 1.57 -13.82 5.20
N LEU A 115 1.89 -13.78 3.92
CA LEU A 115 1.44 -14.73 2.92
C LEU A 115 2.35 -15.98 2.90
N PRO A 116 1.83 -17.13 2.44
CA PRO A 116 2.62 -18.35 2.31
C PRO A 116 3.86 -18.18 1.41
N SER A 117 4.82 -19.09 1.58
CA SER A 117 6.01 -19.19 0.72
C SER A 117 5.70 -20.03 -0.53
N PRO A 118 6.22 -19.67 -1.73
CA PRO A 118 7.06 -18.50 -2.02
C PRO A 118 6.28 -17.18 -1.86
N PRO A 119 6.89 -16.12 -1.28
CA PRO A 119 6.16 -14.89 -0.97
C PRO A 119 5.76 -14.16 -2.26
N PRO A 120 4.46 -14.01 -2.55
CA PRO A 120 4.03 -13.34 -3.76
C PRO A 120 4.02 -11.82 -3.56
N ILE A 121 4.21 -11.05 -4.63
CA ILE A 121 4.04 -9.61 -4.62
C ILE A 121 2.58 -9.26 -4.77
N VAL A 122 1.99 -8.64 -3.73
CA VAL A 122 0.62 -8.12 -3.79
C VAL A 122 0.59 -6.84 -4.62
N SER A 123 0.22 -6.95 -5.89
CA SER A 123 0.20 -5.82 -6.84
C SER A 123 -1.10 -5.02 -6.80
N MET A 124 -2.19 -5.60 -6.28
CA MET A 124 -3.48 -4.93 -6.21
C MET A 124 -4.31 -5.45 -5.03
N LEU A 125 -5.11 -4.56 -4.45
CA LEU A 125 -6.10 -4.89 -3.44
C LEU A 125 -7.49 -4.38 -3.88
N THR A 126 -8.52 -5.16 -3.61
CA THR A 126 -9.92 -4.75 -3.75
C THR A 126 -10.67 -5.16 -2.51
N VAL A 127 -11.36 -4.21 -1.89
CA VAL A 127 -12.20 -4.46 -0.72
C VAL A 127 -13.63 -4.72 -1.19
N SER A 128 -14.28 -5.74 -0.62
CA SER A 128 -15.69 -6.02 -0.92
C SER A 128 -16.54 -4.78 -0.64
N PRO A 129 -17.49 -4.41 -1.52
CA PRO A 129 -18.48 -3.37 -1.22
C PRO A 129 -19.27 -3.64 0.07
N ASN A 130 -19.37 -4.93 0.46
CA ASN A 130 -20.07 -5.41 1.64
C ASN A 130 -19.11 -5.82 2.78
N TYR A 131 -17.90 -5.23 2.81
CA TYR A 131 -16.84 -5.57 3.76
C TYR A 131 -17.28 -5.55 5.23
N ALA A 132 -18.16 -4.63 5.63
CA ALA A 132 -18.72 -4.60 6.98
C ALA A 132 -19.43 -5.91 7.40
N HIS A 133 -19.94 -6.69 6.44
CA HIS A 133 -20.66 -7.94 6.70
C HIS A 133 -19.83 -9.19 6.37
N ASP A 134 -19.06 -9.18 5.28
CA ASP A 134 -18.32 -10.34 4.81
C ASP A 134 -16.83 -10.33 5.18
N GLY A 135 -16.31 -9.18 5.60
CA GLY A 135 -14.92 -8.96 5.91
C GLY A 135 -13.97 -9.26 4.76
N MET A 136 -14.41 -9.24 3.49
CA MET A 136 -13.63 -9.77 2.36
C MET A 136 -12.74 -8.72 1.71
N VAL A 137 -11.46 -9.08 1.52
CA VAL A 137 -10.51 -8.37 0.66
C VAL A 137 -9.88 -9.35 -0.31
N PHE A 138 -9.80 -8.96 -1.57
CA PHE A 138 -9.15 -9.69 -2.64
C PHE A 138 -7.77 -9.11 -2.92
N ALA A 139 -6.77 -9.97 -3.03
CA ALA A 139 -5.40 -9.59 -3.35
C ALA A 139 -5.01 -10.14 -4.71
N GLY A 140 -4.69 -9.26 -5.66
CA GLY A 140 -4.05 -9.63 -6.91
C GLY A 140 -2.55 -9.74 -6.68
N THR A 141 -1.95 -10.85 -7.12
CA THR A 141 -0.51 -11.08 -7.03
C THR A 141 0.13 -11.29 -8.39
N LEU A 142 1.42 -10.95 -8.51
CA LEU A 142 2.16 -11.10 -9.76
C LEU A 142 2.43 -12.57 -10.10
N GLU A 143 2.65 -13.41 -9.10
CA GLU A 143 3.11 -14.80 -9.25
C GLU A 143 1.96 -15.80 -9.35
N ASP A 144 0.91 -15.64 -8.55
CA ASP A 144 -0.09 -16.70 -8.30
C ASP A 144 -1.53 -16.31 -8.68
N GLY A 145 -1.76 -15.11 -9.24
CA GLY A 145 -3.09 -14.64 -9.64
C GLY A 145 -3.90 -14.00 -8.50
N VAL A 146 -5.24 -14.11 -8.54
CA VAL A 146 -6.15 -13.49 -7.57
C VAL A 146 -6.37 -14.40 -6.37
N PHE A 147 -5.99 -13.95 -5.18
CA PHE A 147 -6.28 -14.61 -3.91
C PHE A 147 -7.61 -14.17 -3.30
N THR A 148 -8.28 -15.15 -2.70
CA THR A 148 -9.61 -15.12 -2.07
C THR A 148 -9.52 -14.82 -0.55
N PRO A 149 -10.65 -14.51 0.12
CA PRO A 149 -10.83 -13.37 1.03
C PRO A 149 -10.01 -13.38 2.32
N ILE A 150 -9.43 -12.22 2.63
CA ILE A 150 -8.83 -11.92 3.93
C ILE A 150 -9.94 -11.59 4.93
N THR A 151 -10.54 -12.58 5.60
CA THR A 151 -11.61 -12.30 6.58
C THR A 151 -11.07 -11.58 7.80
N GLY A 152 -11.43 -10.32 7.97
CA GLY A 152 -11.19 -9.55 9.19
C GLY A 152 -12.16 -9.94 10.30
N GLY A 153 -12.07 -11.18 10.82
CA GLY A 153 -12.90 -11.59 11.96
C GLY A 153 -12.68 -10.68 13.17
N ASN A 154 -13.69 -10.55 14.04
CA ASN A 154 -13.71 -9.77 15.30
C ASN A 154 -12.58 -10.08 16.32
N ALA A 155 -11.57 -10.87 15.94
CA ALA A 155 -10.40 -11.24 16.72
C ALA A 155 -9.07 -10.98 15.99
N GLY A 156 -9.05 -10.20 14.91
CA GLY A 156 -7.79 -9.78 14.26
C GLY A 156 -7.01 -10.89 13.56
N ARG A 157 -7.62 -12.08 13.37
CA ARG A 157 -7.00 -13.17 12.62
C ARG A 157 -7.44 -13.11 11.17
N LEU A 158 -6.47 -12.91 10.28
CA LEU A 158 -6.63 -12.96 8.85
C LEU A 158 -6.49 -14.42 8.41
N GLU A 159 -7.57 -15.02 7.91
CA GLU A 159 -7.55 -16.41 7.44
C GLU A 159 -7.34 -16.47 5.93
N PHE A 160 -6.40 -17.31 5.50
CA PHE A 160 -6.04 -17.49 4.11
C PHE A 160 -6.70 -18.74 3.54
N TRP A 161 -7.31 -18.62 2.35
CA TRP A 161 -7.73 -19.77 1.57
C TRP A 161 -6.81 -19.91 0.35
N PRO A 162 -6.03 -21.00 0.21
CA PRO A 162 -5.22 -21.19 -0.98
C PRO A 162 -6.12 -21.33 -2.20
N ALA A 163 -5.69 -20.79 -3.34
CA ALA A 163 -6.35 -21.07 -4.62
C ALA A 163 -6.24 -22.58 -4.89
N GLY A 164 -7.26 -23.34 -4.50
CA GLY A 164 -7.43 -24.72 -4.95
C GLY A 164 -7.74 -24.75 -6.45
N PRO A 165 -7.59 -25.91 -7.12
CA PRO A 165 -7.99 -26.02 -8.53
C PRO A 165 -9.47 -25.65 -8.62
N ALA A 166 -9.83 -24.88 -9.65
CA ALA A 166 -11.17 -24.35 -9.88
C ALA A 166 -12.26 -25.35 -9.45
N HIS A 167 -12.93 -25.08 -8.33
CA HIS A 167 -14.07 -25.88 -7.90
C HIS A 167 -15.28 -25.54 -8.79
N PRO A 168 -16.10 -26.54 -9.14
CA PRO A 168 -17.24 -26.34 -10.03
C PRO A 168 -18.27 -25.47 -9.31
N GLY A 169 -18.87 -24.54 -10.06
CA GLY A 169 -19.82 -23.55 -9.54
C GLY A 169 -21.02 -24.16 -8.81
N PRO A 170 -21.80 -23.33 -8.10
CA PRO A 170 -22.93 -23.80 -7.31
C PRO A 170 -23.95 -24.48 -8.24
N GLY A 171 -24.10 -25.80 -8.06
CA GLY A 171 -25.23 -26.54 -8.57
C GLY A 171 -26.50 -25.98 -7.95
N TYR A 172 -27.31 -25.30 -8.75
CA TYR A 172 -28.70 -25.01 -8.40
C TYR A 172 -29.41 -26.34 -8.16
N LEU A 173 -29.92 -26.54 -6.94
CA LEU A 173 -30.92 -27.56 -6.70
C LEU A 173 -32.21 -27.12 -7.42
N ALA A 174 -32.75 -28.02 -8.25
CA ALA A 174 -34.12 -27.98 -8.74
C ALA A 174 -35.05 -28.67 -7.74
#